data_AF-A0A542USS8-F1
#
_entry.id   AF-A0A542USS8-F1
#
_cell.length_a   1.000
_cell.length_b   1.000
_cell.length_c   1.000
_cell.angle_alpha   90.00
_cell.angle_beta   90.00
_cell.angle_gamma   90.00
#
_symmetry.space_group_name_H-M   'P 1'
#
loop_
_entity.id
_entity.type
_entity.pdbx_description
1 polymer ?
#
loop_
_entity_poly.entity_id
_entity_poly.type
_entity_poly.pdbx_seq_one_letter_code
_entity_poly.pdbx_strand_id
1 'polypeptide(L)'
;MDSATADGAAAAATYFTSLTNYAFTTSDFEEWDTLVADDCITCNALRADDTSDEDGAGLLEVTAASGIEIDPGRWYSATLDVSQDNAGGGGTDEFRFLYALSYDDGWTIEALDVTEREP
;
A
#
# COMPACT_ATOMS: atom_id res chain seq x y z
N MET A 1 7.61 -10.67 8.12
CA MET A 1 7.93 -9.24 7.95
C MET A 1 8.59 -8.72 9.22
N ASP A 2 9.39 -9.53 9.91
CA ASP A 2 9.68 -9.32 11.33
C ASP A 2 11.07 -8.76 11.59
N SER A 3 11.62 -8.09 10.58
CA SER A 3 12.96 -7.53 10.61
C SER A 3 12.84 -6.04 10.37
N ALA A 4 13.27 -5.22 11.34
CA ALA A 4 13.39 -3.78 11.21
C ALA A 4 14.54 -3.44 10.24
N THR A 5 14.30 -3.61 8.94
CA THR A 5 15.26 -3.36 7.86
C THR A 5 14.55 -2.76 6.65
N ALA A 6 15.32 -2.19 5.73
CA ALA A 6 14.81 -1.72 4.44
C ALA A 6 14.00 -2.80 3.69
N ASP A 7 14.51 -4.04 3.64
CA ASP A 7 13.78 -5.16 3.01
C ASP A 7 12.48 -5.50 3.76
N GLY A 8 12.48 -5.38 5.09
CA GLY A 8 11.28 -5.56 5.91
C GLY A 8 10.21 -4.51 5.60
N ALA A 9 10.60 -3.25 5.42
CA ALA A 9 9.71 -2.17 5.05
C ALA A 9 9.09 -2.39 3.65
N ALA A 10 9.89 -2.82 2.67
CA ALA A 10 9.41 -3.16 1.33
C ALA A 10 8.42 -4.34 1.37
N ALA A 11 8.71 -5.35 2.18
CA ALA A 11 7.82 -6.49 2.39
C ALA A 11 6.50 -6.08 3.07
N ALA A 12 6.54 -5.21 4.08
CA ALA A 12 5.35 -4.72 4.77
C ALA A 12 4.46 -3.88 3.84
N ALA A 13 5.04 -3.01 3.02
CA ALA A 13 4.29 -2.25 2.03
C ALA A 13 3.69 -3.16 0.93
N THR A 14 4.41 -4.21 0.50
CA THR A 14 3.89 -5.20 -0.47
C THR A 14 2.72 -5.99 0.11
N TYR A 15 2.80 -6.33 1.40
CA TYR A 15 1.72 -6.96 2.13
C TYR A 15 0.47 -6.09 2.14
N PHE A 16 0.63 -4.81 2.44
CA PHE A 16 -0.49 -3.88 2.47
C PHE A 16 -1.17 -3.72 1.12
N THR A 17 -0.44 -3.73 0.00
CA THR A 17 -1.06 -3.76 -1.34
C THR A 17 -1.90 -5.03 -1.54
N SER A 18 -1.43 -6.19 -1.06
CA SER A 18 -2.19 -7.44 -1.12
C SER A 18 -3.43 -7.40 -0.21
N LEU A 19 -3.28 -6.82 0.98
CA LEU A 19 -4.36 -6.60 1.93
C LEU A 19 -5.40 -5.62 1.38
N THR A 20 -4.98 -4.61 0.61
CA THR A 20 -5.88 -3.71 -0.10
C THR A 20 -6.76 -4.51 -1.07
N ASN A 21 -6.16 -5.31 -1.95
CA ASN A 21 -6.95 -6.16 -2.85
C ASN A 21 -7.93 -7.07 -2.09
N TYR A 22 -7.49 -7.68 -0.99
CA TYR A 22 -8.34 -8.53 -0.15
C TYR A 22 -9.50 -7.73 0.45
N ALA A 23 -9.21 -6.63 1.15
CA ALA A 23 -10.18 -5.82 1.87
C ALA A 23 -11.25 -5.23 0.94
N PHE A 24 -10.86 -4.76 -0.23
CA PHE A 24 -11.81 -4.27 -1.24
C PHE A 24 -12.62 -5.38 -1.91
N THR A 25 -12.11 -6.63 -1.94
CA THR A 25 -12.85 -7.78 -2.47
C THR A 25 -13.83 -8.38 -1.46
N THR A 26 -13.46 -8.38 -0.18
CA THR A 26 -14.23 -9.05 0.90
C THR A 26 -14.99 -8.09 1.81
N SER A 27 -14.73 -6.78 1.69
CA SER A 27 -15.14 -5.73 2.63
C SER A 27 -14.67 -5.99 4.07
N ASP A 28 -13.56 -6.71 4.25
CA ASP A 28 -12.94 -6.99 5.54
C ASP A 28 -11.68 -6.13 5.75
N PHE A 29 -11.78 -5.18 6.68
CA PHE A 29 -10.71 -4.24 6.98
C PHE A 29 -10.12 -4.43 8.39
N GLU A 30 -10.39 -5.56 9.06
CA GLU A 30 -9.93 -5.78 10.43
C GLU A 30 -8.41 -5.70 10.54
N GLU A 31 -7.71 -6.32 9.59
CA GLU A 31 -6.25 -6.31 9.55
C GLU A 31 -5.68 -4.96 9.07
N TRP A 32 -6.42 -4.24 8.23
CA TRP A 32 -6.05 -2.89 7.80
C TRP A 32 -5.98 -1.94 9.00
N ASP A 33 -6.99 -2.00 9.87
CA ASP A 33 -7.06 -1.20 11.10
C ASP A 33 -5.89 -1.47 12.06
N THR A 34 -5.28 -2.66 12.00
CA THR A 34 -4.11 -2.96 12.81
C THR A 34 -2.79 -2.48 12.21
N LEU A 35 -2.72 -2.38 10.88
CA LEU A 35 -1.48 -2.06 10.17
C LEU A 35 -1.34 -0.56 9.88
N VAL A 36 -2.45 0.16 9.81
CA VAL A 36 -2.50 1.58 9.43
C VAL A 36 -2.65 2.45 10.67
N ALA A 37 -1.84 3.50 10.78
CA ALA A 37 -2.00 4.51 11.81
C ALA A 37 -3.32 5.29 11.60
N ASP A 38 -4.04 5.59 12.68
CA ASP A 38 -5.27 6.41 12.66
C ASP A 38 -5.10 7.74 11.91
N ASP A 39 -3.89 8.32 11.92
CA ASP A 39 -3.57 9.59 11.27
C ASP A 39 -3.18 9.47 9.78
N CYS A 40 -3.18 8.26 9.19
CA CYS A 40 -2.88 8.11 7.76
C CYS A 40 -4.06 8.61 6.90
N ILE A 41 -4.02 9.91 6.54
CA ILE A 41 -5.07 10.58 5.76
C ILE A 41 -5.39 9.85 4.46
N THR A 42 -4.37 9.49 3.68
CA THR A 42 -4.55 8.80 2.39
C THR A 42 -5.11 7.40 2.58
N CYS A 43 -4.63 6.64 3.57
CA CYS A 43 -5.14 5.30 3.85
C CYS A 43 -6.63 5.35 4.26
N ASN A 44 -6.99 6.32 5.10
CA ASN A 44 -8.37 6.53 5.53
C ASN A 44 -9.25 7.02 4.38
N ALA A 45 -8.71 7.85 3.49
CA ALA A 45 -9.40 8.27 2.27
C ALA A 45 -9.64 7.08 1.34
N LEU A 46 -8.64 6.23 1.10
CA LEU A 46 -8.80 4.99 0.32
C LEU A 46 -9.90 4.11 0.91
N ARG A 47 -9.89 3.89 2.23
CA ARG A 47 -10.93 3.11 2.90
C ARG A 47 -12.32 3.75 2.77
N ALA A 48 -12.41 5.08 2.85
CA ALA A 48 -13.67 5.80 2.72
C ALA A 48 -14.19 5.83 1.27
N ASP A 49 -13.29 5.67 0.30
CA ASP A 49 -13.57 5.49 -1.13
C ASP A 49 -14.03 4.04 -1.43
N ASP A 50 -14.67 3.38 -0.45
CA ASP A 50 -15.32 2.10 -0.63
C ASP A 50 -16.45 2.25 -1.66
N THR A 51 -16.12 1.89 -2.91
CA THR A 51 -17.03 1.66 -4.03
C THR A 51 -17.67 2.90 -4.67
N SER A 52 -17.22 3.24 -5.89
CA SER A 52 -18.06 3.95 -6.87
C SER A 52 -17.84 3.54 -8.33
N ASP A 53 -16.82 2.73 -8.65
CA ASP A 53 -16.71 2.13 -9.96
C ASP A 53 -17.22 0.68 -9.93
N GLU A 54 -18.48 0.51 -10.35
CA GLU A 54 -19.09 -0.78 -10.70
C GLU A 54 -18.37 -1.47 -11.89
N ASP A 55 -17.36 -0.82 -12.46
CA ASP A 55 -16.47 -1.32 -13.52
C ASP A 55 -15.11 -1.72 -12.93
N GLY A 56 -15.12 -2.59 -11.91
CA GLY A 56 -13.98 -3.41 -11.47
C GLY A 56 -12.62 -2.72 -11.48
N ALA A 57 -12.33 -1.92 -10.44
CA ALA A 57 -10.96 -1.54 -10.13
C ALA A 57 -10.10 -2.82 -10.14
N GLY A 58 -9.16 -2.91 -11.09
CA GLY A 58 -8.34 -4.08 -11.28
C GLY A 58 -7.59 -4.48 -10.02
N LEU A 59 -7.14 -5.73 -9.96
CA LEU A 59 -6.23 -6.14 -8.89
C LEU A 59 -4.92 -5.36 -9.02
N LEU A 60 -4.47 -4.78 -7.91
CA LEU A 60 -3.17 -4.14 -7.82
C LEU A 60 -2.07 -5.21 -7.84
N GLU A 61 -1.16 -5.12 -8.81
CA GLU A 61 0.02 -5.98 -8.91
C GLU A 61 1.28 -5.18 -8.60
N VAL A 62 2.08 -5.62 -7.63
CA VAL A 62 3.36 -4.97 -7.32
C VAL A 62 4.41 -5.44 -8.31
N THR A 63 4.93 -4.53 -9.15
CA THR A 63 5.94 -4.83 -10.18
C THR A 63 7.35 -4.56 -9.68
N ALA A 64 7.51 -3.62 -8.75
CA ALA A 64 8.76 -3.38 -8.04
C ALA A 64 8.50 -2.93 -6.61
N ALA A 65 9.38 -3.32 -5.68
CA ALA A 65 9.35 -2.87 -4.30
C ALA A 65 10.78 -2.58 -3.83
N SER A 66 10.95 -1.47 -3.12
CA SER A 66 12.22 -1.08 -2.53
C SER A 66 11.97 -0.39 -1.20
N GLY A 67 12.90 -0.52 -0.26
CA GLY A 67 12.82 0.12 1.03
C GLY A 67 14.10 0.87 1.36
N ILE A 68 14.00 1.85 2.25
CA ILE A 68 15.11 2.59 2.80
C ILE A 68 14.95 2.73 4.31
N GLU A 69 16.07 2.73 5.01
CA GLU A 69 16.12 3.04 6.44
C GLU A 69 16.35 4.53 6.60
N ILE A 70 15.42 5.21 7.28
CA ILE A 70 15.55 6.64 7.60
C ILE A 70 16.19 6.78 8.98
N ASP A 71 15.66 6.03 9.95
CA ASP A 71 16.16 5.92 11.32
C ASP A 71 16.19 4.42 11.70
N PRO A 72 17.39 3.80 11.77
CA PRO A 72 17.51 2.37 11.99
C PRO A 72 16.77 1.92 13.24
N GLY A 73 15.96 0.88 13.09
CA GLY A 73 15.13 0.32 14.16
C GLY A 73 13.85 1.11 14.46
N ARG A 74 13.53 2.18 13.72
CA ARG A 74 12.37 3.04 14.03
C ARG A 74 11.60 3.57 12.83
N TRP A 75 12.27 4.17 11.84
CA TRP A 75 11.61 4.82 10.70
C TRP A 75 12.17 4.35 9.36
N TYR A 76 11.26 4.05 8.46
CA TYR A 76 11.55 3.51 7.15
C TYR A 76 10.65 4.16 6.11
N SER A 77 11.09 4.09 4.86
CA SER A 77 10.21 4.36 3.73
C SER A 77 10.27 3.19 2.77
N ALA A 78 9.14 2.90 2.12
CA ALA A 78 9.07 1.96 1.03
C ALA A 78 8.51 2.64 -0.21
N THR A 79 9.04 2.30 -1.37
CA THR A 79 8.52 2.71 -2.67
C THR A 79 8.14 1.48 -3.46
N LEU A 80 6.88 1.42 -3.87
CA LEU A 80 6.34 0.37 -4.70
C LEU A 80 5.94 0.95 -6.05
N ASP A 81 6.31 0.27 -7.13
CA ASP A 81 5.68 0.46 -8.43
C ASP A 81 4.56 -0.59 -8.55
N VAL A 82 3.35 -0.13 -8.83
CA VAL A 82 2.11 -0.92 -8.81
C VAL A 82 1.42 -0.77 -10.15
N SER A 83 0.97 -1.89 -10.71
CA SER A 83 0.24 -1.97 -11.96
C SER A 83 -1.22 -2.35 -11.67
N GLN A 84 -2.16 -1.75 -12.37
CA GLN A 84 -3.57 -2.11 -12.30
C GLN A 84 -4.13 -2.37 -13.70
N ASP A 85 -4.72 -3.55 -13.90
CA ASP A 85 -5.42 -3.88 -15.14
C ASP A 85 -6.87 -3.38 -15.09
N ASN A 86 -7.22 -2.40 -15.91
CA ASN A 86 -8.58 -1.90 -15.99
C ASN A 86 -9.52 -2.93 -16.64
N ALA A 87 -10.52 -3.39 -15.89
CA ALA A 87 -11.50 -4.36 -16.34
C ALA A 87 -12.55 -3.72 -17.28
N GLY A 88 -12.15 -3.13 -18.40
CA GLY A 88 -13.10 -2.48 -19.32
C GLY A 88 -12.60 -2.06 -20.69
N GLY A 89 -11.28 -1.96 -20.94
CA GLY A 89 -10.86 -1.38 -22.22
C GLY A 89 -9.38 -1.16 -22.47
N GLY A 90 -8.50 -2.06 -22.01
CA GLY A 90 -7.19 -2.29 -22.65
C GLY A 90 -6.03 -1.36 -22.28
N GLY A 91 -6.05 -0.78 -21.08
CA GLY A 91 -4.91 -0.04 -20.52
C GLY A 91 -4.51 -0.60 -19.16
N THR A 92 -3.20 -0.65 -18.93
CA THR A 92 -2.61 -0.91 -17.61
C THR A 92 -2.22 0.45 -17.03
N ASP A 93 -2.78 0.80 -15.88
CA ASP A 93 -2.36 2.00 -15.16
C ASP A 93 -1.18 1.67 -14.25
N GLU A 94 -0.15 2.50 -14.29
CA GLU A 94 1.03 2.36 -13.45
C GLU A 94 1.02 3.45 -12.37
N PHE A 95 1.14 3.03 -11.12
CA PHE A 95 1.20 3.90 -9.96
C PHE A 95 2.52 3.72 -9.24
N ARG A 96 2.94 4.78 -8.54
CA ARG A 96 3.99 4.73 -7.56
C ARG A 96 3.42 5.03 -6.19
N PHE A 97 3.57 4.08 -5.29
CA PHE A 97 3.14 4.21 -3.90
C PHE A 97 4.38 4.51 -3.05
N LEU A 98 4.34 5.61 -2.32
CA LEU A 98 5.37 5.98 -1.35
C LEU A 98 4.80 5.83 0.05
N TYR A 99 5.47 5.00 0.85
CA TYR A 99 5.10 4.70 2.21
C TYR A 99 6.07 5.35 3.18
N ALA A 100 5.53 5.91 4.26
CA ALA A 100 6.25 6.12 5.51
C ALA A 100 5.82 5.03 6.48
N LEU A 101 6.80 4.32 7.05
CA LEU A 101 6.55 3.24 7.99
C LEU A 101 7.34 3.47 9.28
N SER A 102 6.73 3.11 10.39
CA SER A 102 7.41 2.95 11.67
C SER A 102 7.55 1.48 12.03
N TYR A 103 8.58 1.17 12.81
CA TYR A 103 8.80 -0.15 13.38
C TYR A 103 9.00 -0.03 14.88
N ASP A 104 8.19 -0.76 15.64
CA ASP A 104 8.33 -0.93 17.09
C ASP A 104 8.28 -2.44 17.39
N ASP A 105 7.14 -2.97 17.87
CA ASP A 105 6.84 -4.42 17.96
C ASP A 105 6.15 -4.98 16.69
N GLY A 106 6.14 -4.21 15.62
CA GLY A 106 5.53 -4.53 14.33
C GLY A 106 5.64 -3.36 13.35
N TRP A 107 5.22 -3.58 12.11
CA TRP A 107 5.17 -2.52 11.10
C TRP A 107 3.87 -1.75 11.22
N THR A 108 3.97 -0.42 11.16
CA THR A 108 2.81 0.47 11.05
C THR A 108 3.00 1.39 9.85
N ILE A 109 1.94 1.55 9.05
CA ILE A 109 1.87 2.48 7.94
C ILE A 109 1.40 3.83 8.48
N GLU A 110 2.32 4.77 8.46
CA GLU A 110 2.15 6.10 9.05
C GLU A 110 1.63 7.09 8.02
N ALA A 111 2.06 6.93 6.77
CA ALA A 111 1.54 7.67 5.64
C ALA A 111 1.67 6.87 4.35
N LEU A 112 0.73 7.13 3.44
CA LEU A 112 0.75 6.66 2.06
C LEU A 112 0.59 7.86 1.14
N ASP A 113 1.40 7.93 0.11
CA ASP A 113 1.23 8.83 -1.02
C ASP A 113 1.17 8.01 -2.30
N VAL A 114 0.23 8.34 -3.19
CA VAL A 114 0.02 7.63 -4.46
C VAL A 114 0.15 8.64 -5.58
N THR A 115 1.04 8.35 -6.52
CA THR A 115 1.24 9.17 -7.72
C THR A 115 1.11 8.29 -8.96
N GLU A 116 0.29 8.72 -9.92
CA GLU A 116 0.23 8.10 -11.25
C GLU A 116 1.58 8.26 -11.96
N ARG A 117 2.06 7.19 -12.60
CA ARG A 117 3.24 7.25 -13.48
C ARG A 117 2.75 7.51 -14.89
N GLU A 118 3.04 8.70 -15.41
CA GLU A 118 2.81 8.97 -16.82
C GLU A 118 3.61 7.96 -17.67
N PRO A 119 3.00 7.36 -18.72
CA PRO A 119 3.64 6.36 -19.58
C PRO A 119 4.79 6.93 -20.44
#